data_AF-A0A822XQ52-F1
#
_entry.id   AF-A0A822XQ52-F1
#
_cell.length_a   1.000
_cell.length_b   1.000
_cell.length_c   1.000
_cell.angle_alpha   90.00
_cell.angle_beta   90.00
_cell.angle_gamma   90.00
#
_symmetry.space_group_name_H-M   'P 1'
#
loop_
_entity.id
_entity.type
_entity.pdbx_description
1 polymer ?
#
loop_
_entity_poly.entity_id
_entity_poly.type
_entity_poly.pdbx_seq_one_letter_code
_entity_poly.pdbx_strand_id
1 'polypeptide(L)'
;MHQYPDKELGINMTGHSLGTALVMLSAYDIGEMGVNVMEDSQVALVKVFSFSGLRVRIVRFKVQVEKLGVNVHDTMSKVLGILFNEHVPGLIHRLA
;
A
#
# COMPACT_ATOMS: atom_id res chain seq x y z
N MET A 1 -18.91 4.06 -6.73
CA MET A 1 -19.17 5.40 -7.29
C MET A 1 -20.56 5.46 -7.91
N HIS A 2 -20.81 4.77 -9.03
CA HIS A 2 -22.06 4.89 -9.79
C HIS A 2 -23.37 4.51 -9.04
N GLN A 3 -23.34 3.59 -8.06
CA GLN A 3 -24.53 3.28 -7.24
C GLN A 3 -24.89 4.36 -6.21
N TYR A 4 -23.94 5.24 -5.87
CA TYR A 4 -24.12 6.31 -4.88
C TYR A 4 -23.47 7.61 -5.40
N PRO A 5 -23.97 8.18 -6.52
CA PRO A 5 -23.31 9.27 -7.23
C PRO A 5 -23.32 10.59 -6.45
N ASP A 6 -24.33 10.83 -5.60
CA ASP A 6 -24.47 12.10 -4.87
C ASP A 6 -23.99 12.03 -3.41
N LYS A 7 -23.29 10.94 -3.03
CA LYS A 7 -22.79 10.76 -1.66
C LYS A 7 -21.29 10.96 -1.61
N GLU A 8 -20.82 11.59 -0.54
CA GLU A 8 -19.39 11.58 -0.23
C GLU A 8 -18.96 10.14 0.08
N LEU A 9 -18.07 9.59 -0.75
CA LEU A 9 -17.58 8.22 -0.64
C LEU A 9 -16.11 8.20 -0.22
N GLY A 10 -15.77 7.23 0.61
CA GLY A 10 -14.39 6.92 0.99
C GLY A 10 -14.10 5.44 0.79
N ILE A 11 -12.90 5.13 0.34
CA ILE A 11 -12.40 3.77 0.14
C ILE A 11 -11.38 3.48 1.23
N ASN A 12 -11.68 2.52 2.11
CA ASN A 12 -10.73 2.03 3.12
C ASN A 12 -10.30 0.61 2.73
N MET A 13 -9.00 0.40 2.58
CA MET A 13 -8.42 -0.89 2.21
C MET A 13 -7.51 -1.39 3.33
N THR A 14 -7.53 -2.69 3.61
CA THR A 14 -6.72 -3.28 4.67
C THR A 14 -6.02 -4.56 4.21
N GLY A 15 -4.76 -4.72 4.59
CA GLY A 15 -3.93 -5.86 4.18
C GLY A 15 -3.01 -6.33 5.30
N HIS A 16 -2.88 -7.65 5.45
CA HIS A 16 -1.92 -8.28 6.37
C HIS A 16 -0.89 -9.12 5.60
N SER A 17 0.38 -9.11 6.03
CA SER A 17 1.45 -9.90 5.41
C SER A 17 1.55 -9.61 3.90
N LEU A 18 1.41 -10.61 3.03
CA LEU A 18 1.33 -10.44 1.57
C LEU A 18 0.21 -9.49 1.13
N GLY A 19 -0.92 -9.48 1.86
CA GLY A 19 -2.05 -8.60 1.59
C GLY A 19 -1.71 -7.12 1.68
N THR A 20 -0.67 -6.74 2.45
CA THR A 20 -0.14 -5.36 2.45
C THR A 20 0.32 -4.94 1.07
N ALA A 21 1.08 -5.80 0.38
CA ALA A 21 1.59 -5.47 -0.95
C ALA A 21 0.46 -5.35 -1.97
N LEU A 22 -0.53 -6.23 -1.89
CA LEU A 22 -1.70 -6.22 -2.77
C LEU A 22 -2.54 -4.96 -2.58
N VAL A 23 -2.88 -4.62 -1.34
CA VAL A 23 -3.67 -3.41 -1.07
C VAL A 23 -2.93 -2.14 -1.47
N MET A 24 -1.62 -2.08 -1.25
CA MET A 24 -0.81 -0.95 -1.68
C MET A 24 -0.80 -0.80 -3.20
N LEU A 25 -0.62 -1.90 -3.94
CA LEU A 25 -0.63 -1.91 -5.40
C LEU A 25 -2.01 -1.51 -5.94
N SER A 26 -3.08 -2.09 -5.41
CA SER A 26 -4.45 -1.73 -5.81
C SER A 26 -4.79 -0.27 -5.51
N ALA A 27 -4.32 0.27 -4.38
CA ALA A 27 -4.55 1.67 -4.06
C ALA A 27 -3.77 2.61 -4.99
N TYR A 28 -2.55 2.22 -5.40
CA TYR A 28 -1.80 2.91 -6.45
C TYR A 28 -2.58 2.90 -7.77
N ASP A 29 -3.03 1.72 -8.23
CA ASP A 29 -3.78 1.59 -9.49
C ASP A 29 -5.06 2.43 -9.47
N ILE A 30 -5.80 2.45 -8.35
CA ILE A 30 -7.01 3.28 -8.19
C ILE A 30 -6.68 4.77 -8.36
N GLY A 31 -5.62 5.24 -7.73
CA GLY A 31 -5.21 6.65 -7.80
C GLY A 31 -4.61 7.03 -9.16
N GLU A 32 -3.84 6.14 -9.78
CA GLU A 32 -3.21 6.35 -11.08
C GLU A 32 -4.24 6.33 -12.21
N MET A 33 -5.16 5.37 -12.20
CA MET A 33 -6.22 5.26 -13.21
C MET A 33 -7.38 6.23 -12.96
N GLY A 34 -7.40 6.95 -11.83
CA GLY A 34 -8.46 7.90 -11.48
C GLY A 34 -9.82 7.25 -11.22
N VAL A 35 -9.84 5.97 -10.83
CA VAL A 35 -11.09 5.22 -10.58
C VAL A 35 -11.84 5.76 -9.36
N ASN A 36 -11.14 6.50 -8.49
CA ASN A 36 -11.73 7.19 -7.35
C ASN A 36 -12.33 8.56 -7.68
N VAL A 37 -12.33 8.99 -8.95
CA VAL A 37 -12.99 10.23 -9.38
C VAL A 37 -14.46 9.95 -9.67
N MET A 38 -15.35 10.73 -9.07
CA MET A 38 -16.79 10.67 -9.23
C MET A 38 -17.26 11.48 -10.45
N GLU A 39 -18.50 11.27 -10.89
CA GLU A 39 -19.07 11.92 -12.09
C GLU A 39 -19.15 13.45 -11.95
N ASP A 40 -19.27 13.95 -10.72
CA ASP A 40 -19.25 15.36 -10.34
C ASP A 40 -17.83 15.92 -10.11
N SER A 41 -16.80 15.18 -10.53
CA SER A 41 -15.38 15.51 -10.33
C SER A 41 -14.91 15.51 -8.87
N GLN A 42 -15.73 15.05 -7.91
CA GLN A 42 -15.25 14.83 -6.54
C GLN A 42 -14.32 13.62 -6.50
N VAL A 43 -13.23 13.72 -5.73
CA VAL A 43 -12.26 12.64 -5.57
C VAL A 43 -12.53 11.93 -4.26
N ALA A 44 -12.94 10.66 -4.33
CA ALA A 44 -13.14 9.85 -3.15
C ALA A 44 -11.81 9.59 -2.44
N LEU A 45 -11.82 9.80 -1.13
CA LEU A 45 -10.64 9.60 -0.29
C LEU A 45 -10.28 8.11 -0.22
N VAL A 46 -9.05 7.76 -0.59
CA VAL A 46 -8.52 6.39 -0.47
C VAL A 46 -7.58 6.32 0.73
N LYS A 47 -7.87 5.39 1.65
CA LYS A 47 -7.06 5.10 2.84
C LYS A 47 -6.63 3.64 2.84
N VAL A 48 -5.36 3.42 3.11
CA VAL A 48 -4.76 2.08 3.24
C VAL A 48 -4.31 1.85 4.67
N PHE A 49 -4.69 0.72 5.24
CA PHE A 49 -4.21 0.23 6.52
C PHE A 49 -3.45 -1.08 6.30
N SER A 50 -2.15 -1.08 6.53
CA SER A 50 -1.34 -2.29 6.37
C SER A 50 -0.71 -2.77 7.66
N PHE A 51 -0.62 -4.09 7.79
CA PHE A 51 -0.12 -4.77 8.98
C PHE A 51 0.90 -5.83 8.57
N SER A 52 2.09 -5.77 9.18
CA SER A 52 3.16 -6.77 8.97
C SER A 52 3.63 -6.91 7.51
N GLY A 53 3.65 -5.82 6.74
CA GLY A 53 4.19 -5.82 5.37
C GLY A 53 5.72 -6.02 5.28
N LEU A 54 6.20 -6.43 4.10
CA LEU A 54 7.64 -6.53 3.76
C LEU A 54 8.26 -5.14 3.56
N ARG A 55 9.38 -4.82 4.23
CA ARG A 55 9.89 -3.45 4.36
C ARG A 55 10.46 -2.82 3.08
N VAL A 56 11.51 -3.38 2.46
CA VAL A 56 12.35 -2.61 1.53
C VAL A 56 11.60 -2.14 0.28
N ARG A 57 10.70 -2.98 -0.25
CA ARG A 57 9.95 -2.64 -1.47
C ARG A 57 8.70 -1.80 -1.19
N ILE A 58 8.03 -2.01 -0.05
CA ILE A 58 6.79 -1.30 0.29
C ILE A 58 7.06 0.15 0.73
N VAL A 59 8.19 0.46 1.38
CA VAL A 59 8.50 1.84 1.80
C VAL A 59 8.67 2.79 0.61
N ARG A 60 9.41 2.39 -0.43
CA ARG A 60 9.57 3.21 -1.65
C ARG A 60 8.25 3.36 -2.40
N PHE A 61 7.45 2.30 -2.40
CA PHE A 61 6.15 2.29 -3.06
C PHE A 61 5.13 3.16 -2.33
N LYS A 62 5.16 3.17 -0.99
CA LYS A 62 4.35 4.05 -0.15
C LYS A 62 4.50 5.51 -0.53
N VAL A 63 5.73 5.98 -0.75
CA VAL A 63 5.97 7.37 -1.17
C VAL A 63 5.33 7.69 -2.52
N GLN A 64 5.24 6.74 -3.45
CA GLN A 64 4.58 6.97 -4.74
C GLN A 64 3.06 6.98 -4.61
N VAL A 65 2.51 6.06 -3.80
CA VAL A 65 1.07 6.00 -3.50
C VAL A 65 0.61 7.28 -2.80
N GLU A 66 1.38 7.80 -1.85
CA GLU A 66 1.06 9.05 -1.13
C GLU A 66 1.05 10.28 -2.04
N LYS A 67 1.84 10.31 -3.12
CA LYS A 67 1.80 11.40 -4.12
C LYS A 67 0.50 11.45 -4.91
N LEU A 68 -0.22 10.33 -5.01
CA LEU A 68 -1.52 10.24 -5.67
C LEU A 68 -2.68 10.64 -4.75
N GLY A 69 -2.39 11.21 -3.57
CA GLY A 69 -3.41 11.63 -2.59
C GLY A 69 -4.00 10.47 -1.78
N VAL A 70 -3.41 9.27 -1.88
CA VAL A 70 -3.81 8.11 -1.09
C VAL A 70 -3.13 8.15 0.27
N ASN A 71 -3.90 8.05 1.35
CA ASN A 71 -3.34 8.09 2.71
C ASN A 71 -3.02 6.67 3.20
N VAL A 72 -1.74 6.41 3.52
CA VAL A 72 -1.25 5.09 3.89
C VAL A 72 -0.81 5.06 5.34
N HIS A 73 -1.50 4.25 6.14
CA HIS A 73 -1.15 3.93 7.52
C HIS A 73 -0.58 2.51 7.60
N ASP A 74 0.69 2.38 7.97
CA ASP A 74 1.40 1.11 7.92
C ASP A 74 2.07 0.75 9.26
N THR A 75 1.67 -0.37 9.85
CA THR A 75 2.32 -0.94 11.02
C THR A 75 3.34 -1.99 10.56
N MET A 76 4.55 -1.52 10.28
CA MET A 76 5.63 -2.35 9.76
C MET A 76 6.16 -3.37 10.78
N SER A 77 6.16 -4.66 10.41
CA SER A 77 6.88 -5.70 11.18
C SER A 77 8.39 -5.53 11.02
N LYS A 78 9.13 -5.45 12.14
CA LYS A 78 10.61 -5.41 12.14
C LYS A 78 11.23 -6.78 11.86
N VAL A 79 10.49 -7.86 12.11
CA VAL A 79 11.00 -9.24 12.10
C VAL A 79 11.17 -9.81 10.69
N LEU A 80 10.33 -9.40 9.74
CA LEU A 80 10.30 -10.00 8.40
C LEU A 80 11.52 -9.62 7.54
N GLY A 81 12.17 -8.47 7.79
CA GLY A 81 13.40 -8.08 7.09
C GLY A 81 14.62 -8.94 7.45
N ILE A 82 14.60 -9.59 8.62
CA ILE A 82 15.62 -10.56 9.02
C ILE A 82 15.37 -11.90 8.32
N LEU A 83 14.10 -12.30 8.19
CA LEU A 83 13.70 -13.55 7.52
C LEU A 83 13.94 -13.51 6.00
N PHE A 84 13.79 -12.35 5.39
CA PHE A 84 13.99 -12.13 3.94
C PHE A 84 15.36 -11.53 3.58
N ASN A 85 16.37 -11.72 4.43
CA ASN A 85 17.77 -11.47 4.07
C ASN A 85 18.07 -10.01 3.63
N GLU A 86 17.40 -9.01 4.19
CA GLU A 86 17.64 -7.59 3.83
C GLU A 86 18.93 -7.02 4.47
N HIS A 87 19.62 -7.79 5.31
CA HIS A 87 20.91 -7.42 5.90
C HIS A 87 21.73 -8.64 6.34
N VAL A 88 21.95 -9.60 5.45
CA VAL A 88 22.96 -10.63 5.73
C VAL A 88 24.27 -10.19 5.06
N PRO A 89 25.30 -9.82 5.83
CA PRO A 89 26.63 -9.58 5.29
C PRO A 89 27.03 -10.80 4.47
N GLY A 90 27.70 -10.61 3.33
CA GLY A 90 28.05 -11.68 2.36
C GLY A 90 28.86 -12.87 2.91
N LEU A 91 29.10 -12.92 4.22
CA LEU A 91 29.74 -14.02 4.95
C LEU A 91 28.87 -15.28 5.03
N ILE A 92 27.52 -15.18 5.05
CA ILE A 92 26.66 -16.39 5.19
C ILE A 92 26.49 -17.14 3.86
N HIS A 93 26.74 -16.51 2.71
CA HIS A 93 26.69 -17.18 1.40
C HIS A 93 27.81 -18.23 1.19
N ARG A 94 28.74 -18.37 2.15
CA ARG A 94 29.87 -19.30 2.10
C ARG A 94 29.75 -20.50 3.05
N LEU A 95 28.62 -20.65 3.75
CA LEU A 95 28.40 -21.73 4.71
C LEU A 95 27.20 -22.64 4.34
N ALA A 96 26.93 -22.76 3.04
CA ALA A 96 26.14 -23.88 2.50
C ALA A 96 26.93 -25.19 2.64
#